data_AF-A0A6P0H9B5-F1
#
_entry.id   AF-A0A6P0H9B5-F1
#
_cell.length_a   1.000
_cell.length_b   1.000
_cell.length_c   1.000
_cell.angle_alpha   90.00
_cell.angle_beta   90.00
_cell.angle_gamma   90.00
#
_symmetry.space_group_name_H-M   'P 1'
#
loop_
_entity.id
_entity.type
_entity.pdbx_description
1 polymer ?
#
loop_
_entity_poly.entity_id
_entity_poly.type
_entity_poly.pdbx_seq_one_letter_code
_entity_poly.pdbx_strand_id
1 'polypeptide(L)'
;MSGEFRQFLFPHDHPRLAGVRGLDAYAYREHARTPGTFTGGLVEGWTPMYLAEFRGVTEDGVLREELYPLTPAEPGEEAPVAGMVDAATALLDAVSPTDRERLTHAVDAVEWQTWANPEFMQFDTGLRLEFQPDDVREAAMALVRASLSPEGYELTRAMMRINGFLGEVVDLTTVLNEYSYNIAVYGTPDLRAPWGWQLFGHHAAVNCLVVEGRMVLSPVFLGAEPNEIDEGPHAGTPSFTERIDLGLQLMAALPPEQRAAATVYAQMVDPAMPPGRVHPGDERHLAGAFQDNRVIPVEGIPVAGMPAPAQRLVRAIAETFVRLLPAGPRAARLREIEAHLDETSFSWIGGHEVGDVFYYRVQSPVIIAELDHHCGVFLDHRTPQPFHVHTVLRTPHGNDYGRAWVRRWQAQHRP
;
A
#
# COMPACT_ATOMS: atom_id res chain seq x y z
N MET A 1 1.87 -21.07 14.29
CA MET A 1 1.42 -20.98 15.72
C MET A 1 1.61 -19.53 16.16
N SER A 2 0.83 -19.01 17.11
CA SER A 2 1.07 -17.61 17.56
C SER A 2 2.45 -17.50 18.23
N GLY A 3 3.19 -16.43 17.94
CA GLY A 3 4.55 -16.19 18.42
C GLY A 3 5.67 -16.92 17.66
N GLU A 4 5.36 -17.56 16.53
CA GLU A 4 6.36 -18.32 15.75
C GLU A 4 7.50 -17.45 15.20
N PHE A 5 7.24 -16.18 14.95
CA PHE A 5 8.24 -15.22 14.49
C PHE A 5 9.37 -14.98 15.52
N ARG A 6 9.12 -15.22 16.81
CA ARG A 6 10.09 -14.91 17.90
C ARG A 6 11.38 -15.72 17.81
N GLN A 7 11.36 -16.90 17.20
CA GLN A 7 12.58 -17.68 16.97
C GLN A 7 13.52 -17.03 15.95
N PHE A 8 13.02 -16.05 15.18
CA PHE A 8 13.75 -15.29 14.17
C PHE A 8 14.13 -13.89 14.68
N LEU A 9 14.14 -13.63 15.99
CA LEU A 9 14.66 -12.36 16.49
C LEU A 9 16.17 -12.32 16.38
N PHE A 10 16.70 -11.22 15.86
CA PHE A 10 18.13 -10.96 15.96
C PHE A 10 18.56 -10.91 17.45
N PRO A 11 19.76 -11.38 17.79
CA PRO A 11 20.37 -11.06 19.08
C PRO A 11 20.39 -9.55 19.33
N HIS A 12 20.20 -9.14 20.59
CA HIS A 12 20.08 -7.72 20.96
C HIS A 12 21.30 -6.87 20.51
N ASP A 13 22.49 -7.46 20.55
CA ASP A 13 23.76 -6.84 20.15
C ASP A 13 24.10 -7.01 18.67
N HIS A 14 23.21 -7.61 17.87
CA HIS A 14 23.43 -7.82 16.45
C HIS A 14 23.64 -6.46 15.74
N PRO A 15 24.67 -6.32 14.87
CA PRO A 15 25.02 -5.02 14.26
C PRO A 15 23.88 -4.33 13.52
N ARG A 16 22.95 -5.12 12.95
CA ARG A 16 21.77 -4.61 12.23
C ARG A 16 20.82 -3.79 13.14
N LEU A 17 20.71 -4.18 14.42
CA LEU A 17 19.90 -3.45 15.40
C LEU A 17 20.75 -2.43 16.16
N ALA A 18 21.94 -2.84 16.63
CA ALA A 18 22.80 -2.00 17.45
C ALA A 18 23.25 -0.69 16.75
N GLY A 19 23.40 -0.70 15.42
CA GLY A 19 23.75 0.49 14.64
C GLY A 19 22.63 1.52 14.51
N VAL A 20 21.38 1.13 14.76
CA VAL A 20 20.18 1.98 14.65
C VAL A 20 19.66 2.40 16.03
N ARG A 21 19.90 1.58 17.06
CA ARG A 21 19.38 1.80 18.40
C ARG A 21 19.74 3.18 18.96
N GLY A 22 18.71 3.93 19.35
CA GLY A 22 18.84 5.26 19.94
C GLY A 22 19.00 6.40 18.93
N LEU A 23 19.06 6.10 17.62
CA LEU A 23 18.89 7.12 16.59
C LEU A 23 17.43 7.56 16.56
N ASP A 24 17.19 8.85 16.34
CA ASP A 24 15.86 9.31 15.91
C ASP A 24 15.67 9.07 14.40
N ALA A 25 14.45 9.30 13.90
CA ALA A 25 14.11 9.11 12.49
C ALA A 25 15.01 9.90 11.52
N TYR A 26 15.48 11.08 11.91
CA TYR A 26 16.31 11.94 11.07
C TYR A 26 17.77 11.48 11.04
N ALA A 27 18.32 11.08 12.18
CA ALA A 27 19.64 10.48 12.26
C ALA A 27 19.67 9.12 11.54
N TYR A 28 18.60 8.32 11.69
CA TYR A 28 18.50 7.05 10.99
C TYR A 28 18.35 7.22 9.48
N ARG A 29 17.64 8.24 9.00
CA ARG A 29 17.62 8.61 7.57
C ARG A 29 19.02 8.79 6.99
N GLU A 30 19.89 9.53 7.68
CA GLU A 30 21.25 9.76 7.19
C GLU A 30 22.09 8.48 7.28
N HIS A 31 21.94 7.71 8.37
CA HIS A 31 22.58 6.40 8.52
C HIS A 31 22.17 5.42 7.40
N ALA A 32 20.89 5.37 7.05
CA ALA A 32 20.35 4.45 6.05
C ALA A 32 20.89 4.70 4.64
N ARG A 33 21.41 5.91 4.37
CA ARG A 33 22.03 6.31 3.09
C ARG A 33 23.51 5.92 2.98
N THR A 34 24.06 5.23 3.98
CA THR A 34 25.49 4.82 3.99
C THR A 34 25.79 3.90 2.79
N PRO A 35 26.68 4.29 1.86
CA PRO A 35 27.01 3.47 0.69
C PRO A 35 27.57 2.10 1.07
N GLY A 36 27.29 1.08 0.26
CA GLY A 36 27.75 -0.29 0.49
C GLY A 36 27.00 -1.06 1.58
N THR A 37 26.01 -0.44 2.24
CA THR A 37 25.06 -1.13 3.13
C THR A 37 23.82 -1.60 2.34
N PHE A 38 23.04 -2.51 2.92
CA PHE A 38 21.78 -2.97 2.32
C PHE A 38 20.82 -1.80 2.05
N THR A 39 20.55 -0.95 3.05
CA THR A 39 19.65 0.21 2.90
C THR A 39 20.22 1.27 1.98
N GLY A 40 21.54 1.49 1.99
CA GLY A 40 22.19 2.43 1.08
C GLY A 40 22.02 2.01 -0.38
N GLY A 41 22.22 0.73 -0.69
CA GLY A 41 21.99 0.17 -2.02
C GLY A 41 20.53 0.28 -2.49
N LEU A 42 19.55 0.11 -1.58
CA LEU A 42 18.14 0.33 -1.88
C LEU A 42 17.86 1.79 -2.27
N VAL A 43 18.35 2.75 -1.48
CA VAL A 43 18.17 4.18 -1.74
C VAL A 43 18.83 4.56 -3.07
N GLU A 44 20.04 4.09 -3.33
CA GLU A 44 20.75 4.31 -4.59
C GLU A 44 19.97 3.76 -5.79
N GLY A 45 19.40 2.56 -5.67
CA GLY A 45 18.59 1.92 -6.70
C GLY A 45 17.28 2.66 -7.01
N TRP A 46 16.64 3.24 -6.00
CA TRP A 46 15.40 4.01 -6.17
C TRP A 46 15.61 5.46 -6.62
N THR A 47 16.76 6.07 -6.32
CA THR A 47 17.04 7.48 -6.62
C THR A 47 16.75 7.89 -8.07
N PRO A 48 17.08 7.10 -9.11
CA PRO A 48 16.75 7.43 -10.50
C PRO A 48 15.24 7.51 -10.82
N MET A 49 14.38 6.91 -9.99
CA MET A 49 12.92 6.89 -10.17
C MET A 49 12.20 8.00 -9.39
N TYR A 50 12.90 8.65 -8.46
CA TYR A 50 12.31 9.68 -7.61
C TYR A 50 11.76 10.85 -8.42
N LEU A 51 10.53 11.24 -8.08
CA LEU A 51 9.86 12.42 -8.62
C LEU A 51 9.75 12.42 -10.16
N ALA A 52 9.81 11.23 -10.78
CA ALA A 52 9.58 11.10 -12.21
C ALA A 52 8.21 11.67 -12.60
N GLU A 53 8.10 12.12 -13.85
CA GLU A 53 6.81 12.56 -14.38
C GLU A 53 5.79 11.41 -14.31
N PHE A 54 4.70 11.61 -13.58
CA PHE A 54 3.69 10.58 -13.39
C PHE A 54 2.92 10.31 -14.70
N ARG A 55 2.94 9.05 -15.14
CA ARG A 55 2.15 8.50 -16.26
C ARG A 55 1.16 7.47 -15.76
N GLY A 56 1.60 6.59 -14.85
CA GLY A 56 0.82 5.46 -14.35
C GLY A 56 1.33 4.12 -14.87
N VAL A 57 1.05 3.07 -14.10
CA VAL A 57 1.37 1.68 -14.45
C VAL A 57 0.56 1.23 -15.68
N THR A 58 1.19 0.46 -16.57
CA THR A 58 0.57 -0.12 -17.77
C THR A 58 1.08 -1.54 -17.98
N GLU A 59 0.39 -2.34 -18.78
CA GLU A 59 0.81 -3.69 -19.15
C GLU A 59 1.85 -3.71 -20.29
N ASP A 60 1.85 -2.70 -21.15
CA ASP A 60 2.60 -2.67 -22.40
C ASP A 60 3.29 -1.34 -22.70
N GLY A 61 3.21 -0.37 -21.79
CA GLY A 61 3.76 0.98 -21.98
C GLY A 61 2.78 1.99 -22.59
N VAL A 62 1.53 1.60 -22.87
CA VAL A 62 0.53 2.48 -23.50
C VAL A 62 -0.63 2.77 -22.53
N LEU A 63 -0.99 4.05 -22.40
CA LEU A 63 -2.14 4.46 -21.59
C LEU A 63 -3.46 4.20 -22.32
N ARG A 64 -4.45 3.69 -21.60
CA ARG A 64 -5.83 3.59 -22.08
C ARG A 64 -6.61 4.84 -21.63
N GLU A 65 -6.80 5.78 -22.55
CA GLU A 65 -7.24 7.16 -22.21
C GLU A 65 -8.66 7.27 -21.64
N GLU A 66 -9.57 6.35 -22.00
CA GLU A 66 -11.00 6.42 -21.67
C GLU A 66 -11.44 5.61 -20.46
N LEU A 67 -10.50 5.05 -19.68
CA LEU A 67 -10.84 4.26 -18.49
C LEU A 67 -11.43 5.10 -17.34
N TYR A 68 -11.04 6.37 -17.24
CA TYR A 68 -11.35 7.22 -16.08
C TYR A 68 -12.00 8.54 -16.51
N PRO A 69 -13.23 8.51 -17.04
CA PRO A 69 -13.98 9.73 -17.29
C PRO A 69 -14.22 10.47 -15.98
N LEU A 70 -14.09 11.80 -16.01
CA LEU A 70 -14.51 12.64 -14.91
C LEU A 70 -15.98 12.98 -15.09
N THR A 71 -16.83 12.24 -14.37
CA THR A 71 -18.24 12.57 -14.16
C THR A 71 -18.49 12.72 -12.67
N PRO A 72 -19.57 13.40 -12.22
CA PRO A 72 -19.99 13.31 -10.83
C PRO A 72 -20.18 11.86 -10.40
N ALA A 73 -20.02 11.57 -9.11
CA ALA A 73 -20.36 10.27 -8.56
C ALA A 73 -21.84 9.91 -8.83
N GLU A 74 -22.11 8.63 -9.08
CA GLU A 74 -23.49 8.16 -9.25
C GLU A 74 -24.23 8.18 -7.90
N PRO A 75 -25.57 8.32 -7.90
CA PRO A 75 -26.35 8.30 -6.67
C PRO A 75 -26.10 7.03 -5.83
N GLY A 76 -25.68 7.21 -4.59
CA GLY A 76 -25.33 6.12 -3.67
C GLY A 76 -23.86 5.68 -3.72
N GLU A 77 -23.05 6.29 -4.58
CA GLU A 77 -21.63 6.02 -4.72
C GLU A 77 -20.71 7.15 -4.26
N GLU A 78 -21.31 8.19 -3.67
CA GLU A 78 -20.59 9.38 -3.25
C GLU A 78 -19.67 9.10 -2.06
N ALA A 79 -18.50 9.72 -2.10
CA ALA A 79 -17.58 9.78 -0.96
C ALA A 79 -18.17 10.63 0.18
N PRO A 80 -17.76 10.40 1.44
CA PRO A 80 -18.21 11.18 2.60
C PRO A 80 -17.53 12.56 2.68
N VAL A 81 -17.51 13.32 1.58
CA VAL A 81 -16.68 14.52 1.41
C VAL A 81 -16.93 15.58 2.48
N ALA A 82 -18.17 15.79 2.92
CA ALA A 82 -18.47 16.77 3.97
C ALA A 82 -17.75 16.44 5.29
N GLY A 83 -17.83 15.19 5.75
CA GLY A 83 -17.14 14.76 6.97
C GLY A 83 -15.61 14.79 6.81
N MET A 84 -15.10 14.52 5.61
CA MET A 84 -13.68 14.66 5.29
C MET A 84 -13.23 16.13 5.37
N VAL A 85 -14.01 17.06 4.82
CA VAL A 85 -13.71 18.51 4.86
C VAL A 85 -13.69 19.01 6.31
N ASP A 86 -14.67 18.63 7.13
CA ASP A 86 -14.71 19.00 8.54
C ASP A 86 -13.46 18.50 9.29
N ALA A 87 -13.09 17.23 9.08
CA ALA A 87 -11.92 16.64 9.72
C ALA A 87 -10.58 17.23 9.22
N ALA A 88 -10.47 17.51 7.92
CA ALA A 88 -9.28 18.16 7.35
C ALA A 88 -9.13 19.59 7.87
N THR A 89 -10.23 20.33 7.98
CA THR A 89 -10.24 21.68 8.56
C THR A 89 -9.78 21.65 10.01
N ALA A 90 -10.29 20.70 10.81
CA ALA A 90 -9.88 20.53 12.19
C ALA A 90 -8.37 20.20 12.33
N LEU A 91 -7.81 19.34 11.46
CA LEU A 91 -6.37 19.08 11.43
C LEU A 91 -5.57 20.34 11.09
N LEU A 92 -5.98 21.05 10.04
CA LEU A 92 -5.30 22.27 9.62
C LEU A 92 -5.31 23.31 10.75
N ASP A 93 -6.41 23.44 11.49
CA ASP A 93 -6.56 24.38 12.62
C ASP A 93 -5.79 23.96 13.88
N ALA A 94 -5.49 22.67 14.05
CA ALA A 94 -4.71 22.15 15.17
C ALA A 94 -3.20 22.40 15.02
N VAL A 95 -2.70 22.57 13.79
CA VAL A 95 -1.26 22.72 13.52
C VAL A 95 -0.79 24.18 13.56
N SER A 96 0.48 24.39 13.89
CA SER A 96 1.12 25.70 13.82
C SER A 96 1.16 26.23 12.37
N PRO A 97 1.32 27.55 12.13
CA PRO A 97 1.48 28.08 10.77
C PRO A 97 2.63 27.42 9.99
N THR A 98 3.77 27.18 10.64
CA THR A 98 4.93 26.50 10.04
C THR A 98 4.61 25.04 9.68
N ASP A 99 3.91 24.33 10.56
CA ASP A 99 3.53 22.94 10.29
C ASP A 99 2.42 22.86 9.23
N ARG A 100 1.53 23.85 9.15
CA ARG A 100 0.55 23.98 8.08
C ARG A 100 1.24 24.10 6.72
N GLU A 101 2.29 24.91 6.60
CA GLU A 101 3.08 25.04 5.37
C GLU A 101 3.72 23.71 4.96
N ARG A 102 4.24 22.93 5.91
CA ARG A 102 4.81 21.60 5.66
C ARG A 102 3.75 20.55 5.31
N LEU A 103 2.57 20.66 5.91
CA LEU A 103 1.46 19.72 5.74
C LEU A 103 0.79 19.85 4.38
N THR A 104 0.72 21.06 3.81
CA THR A 104 -0.09 21.34 2.62
C THR A 104 0.72 21.43 1.33
N HIS A 105 0.25 20.76 0.29
CA HIS A 105 0.82 20.78 -1.05
C HIS A 105 -0.25 21.10 -2.11
N ALA A 106 0.17 21.44 -3.33
CA ALA A 106 -0.75 21.54 -4.47
C ALA A 106 -1.40 20.17 -4.77
N VAL A 107 -2.63 20.17 -5.32
CA VAL A 107 -3.35 18.92 -5.59
C VAL A 107 -2.62 17.98 -6.56
N ASP A 108 -1.84 18.56 -7.46
CA ASP A 108 -1.01 17.88 -8.46
C ASP A 108 0.49 17.90 -8.11
N ALA A 109 0.83 18.18 -6.85
CA ALA A 109 2.22 18.18 -6.37
C ALA A 109 2.89 16.82 -6.58
N VAL A 110 4.19 16.81 -6.87
CA VAL A 110 4.96 15.58 -7.17
C VAL A 110 5.13 14.70 -5.93
N GLU A 111 4.97 15.30 -4.75
CA GLU A 111 5.11 14.75 -3.42
C GLU A 111 4.16 13.57 -3.15
N TRP A 112 3.05 13.46 -3.88
CA TRP A 112 2.23 12.25 -3.91
C TRP A 112 3.07 10.98 -4.14
N GLN A 113 4.15 11.05 -4.91
CA GLN A 113 5.03 9.93 -5.26
C GLN A 113 6.15 9.67 -4.23
N THR A 114 6.11 10.32 -3.06
CA THR A 114 7.20 10.24 -2.07
C THR A 114 6.99 9.19 -0.98
N TRP A 115 5.86 8.47 -1.01
CA TRP A 115 5.63 7.40 -0.05
C TRP A 115 6.63 6.25 -0.26
N ALA A 116 6.99 5.65 0.86
CA ALA A 116 7.76 4.42 0.91
C ALA A 116 7.29 3.60 2.11
N ASN A 117 7.52 2.30 2.06
CA ASN A 117 7.13 1.37 3.12
C ASN A 117 8.26 0.87 4.03
N PRO A 118 9.57 0.97 3.74
CA PRO A 118 10.58 0.62 4.73
C PRO A 118 10.72 1.70 5.81
N GLU A 119 11.06 1.32 7.05
CA GLU A 119 11.42 2.30 8.08
C GLU A 119 12.83 2.85 7.81
N PHE A 120 12.93 3.82 6.92
CA PHE A 120 14.01 4.80 6.85
C PHE A 120 13.51 5.95 5.99
N MET A 121 13.54 7.19 6.48
CA MET A 121 12.89 8.30 5.79
C MET A 121 13.65 8.68 4.50
N GLN A 122 13.09 8.36 3.33
CA GLN A 122 13.63 8.80 2.03
C GLN A 122 13.25 10.26 1.75
N PHE A 123 12.01 10.64 2.09
CA PHE A 123 11.45 11.97 1.95
C PHE A 123 10.80 12.41 3.26
N ASP A 124 11.02 13.68 3.64
CA ASP A 124 10.34 14.31 4.78
C ASP A 124 9.12 15.11 4.30
N THR A 125 8.18 14.40 3.65
CA THR A 125 6.96 15.00 3.11
C THR A 125 5.91 15.11 4.19
N GLY A 126 5.28 16.27 4.34
CA GLY A 126 4.23 16.48 5.33
C GLY A 126 4.77 16.59 6.76
N LEU A 127 3.93 16.15 7.71
CA LEU A 127 4.26 16.09 9.14
C LEU A 127 4.46 14.65 9.58
N ARG A 128 5.55 14.41 10.30
CA ARG A 128 5.79 13.12 10.93
C ARG A 128 5.13 13.07 12.32
N LEU A 129 4.17 12.17 12.49
CA LEU A 129 3.20 12.15 13.59
C LEU A 129 3.85 11.92 14.96
N GLU A 130 4.92 11.14 15.06
CA GLU A 130 5.63 10.89 16.33
C GLU A 130 6.24 12.17 16.94
N PHE A 131 6.47 13.21 16.14
CA PHE A 131 6.96 14.51 16.62
C PHE A 131 5.86 15.54 16.86
N GLN A 132 4.60 15.19 16.58
CA GLN A 132 3.47 16.07 16.79
C GLN A 132 2.86 15.89 18.19
N PRO A 133 2.23 16.93 18.76
CA PRO A 133 1.44 16.79 19.98
C PRO A 133 0.20 15.91 19.74
N ASP A 134 -0.37 15.37 20.82
CA ASP A 134 -1.44 14.37 20.74
C ASP A 134 -2.70 14.90 20.05
N ASP A 135 -3.05 16.17 20.21
CA ASP A 135 -4.20 16.79 19.54
C ASP A 135 -4.07 16.79 18.01
N VAL A 136 -2.87 17.06 17.48
CA VAL A 136 -2.55 16.97 16.05
C VAL A 136 -2.61 15.52 15.57
N ARG A 137 -2.09 14.56 16.35
CA ARG A 137 -2.18 13.12 16.00
C ARG A 137 -3.63 12.65 15.94
N GLU A 138 -4.45 13.01 16.92
CA GLU A 138 -5.87 12.67 16.95
C GLU A 138 -6.62 13.32 15.78
N ALA A 139 -6.33 14.59 15.45
CA ALA A 139 -6.93 15.25 14.30
C ALA A 139 -6.53 14.60 12.96
N ALA A 140 -5.27 14.17 12.83
CA ALA A 140 -4.80 13.42 11.67
C ALA A 140 -5.53 12.07 11.54
N MET A 141 -5.68 11.32 12.64
CA MET A 141 -6.41 10.06 12.63
C MET A 141 -7.91 10.26 12.42
N ALA A 142 -8.49 11.38 12.86
CA ALA A 142 -9.87 11.74 12.56
C ALA A 142 -10.10 11.96 11.06
N LEU A 143 -9.16 12.59 10.34
CA LEU A 143 -9.21 12.72 8.88
C LEU A 143 -9.18 11.35 8.19
N VAL A 144 -8.27 10.46 8.61
CA VAL A 144 -8.20 9.09 8.07
C VAL A 144 -9.51 8.34 8.34
N ARG A 145 -10.05 8.43 9.56
CA ARG A 145 -11.32 7.80 9.96
C ARG A 145 -12.52 8.34 9.18
N ALA A 146 -12.59 9.64 8.93
CA ALA A 146 -13.66 10.27 8.17
C ALA A 146 -13.64 9.87 6.69
N SER A 147 -12.49 9.43 6.19
CA SER A 147 -12.27 9.11 4.78
C SER A 147 -12.45 7.62 4.45
N LEU A 148 -12.13 6.73 5.38
CA LEU A 148 -12.14 5.28 5.15
C LEU A 148 -13.44 4.62 5.64
N SER A 149 -13.69 3.38 5.21
CA SER A 149 -14.67 2.53 5.90
C SER A 149 -14.22 2.23 7.34
N PRO A 150 -15.14 1.85 8.25
CA PRO A 150 -14.76 1.38 9.58
C PRO A 150 -13.70 0.27 9.55
N GLU A 151 -13.86 -0.71 8.67
CA GLU A 151 -12.93 -1.81 8.49
C GLU A 151 -11.58 -1.35 7.91
N GLY A 152 -11.61 -0.40 6.97
CA GLY A 152 -10.42 0.22 6.39
C GLY A 152 -9.60 0.97 7.41
N TYR A 153 -10.26 1.79 8.23
CA TYR A 153 -9.61 2.53 9.30
C TYR A 153 -8.98 1.59 10.33
N GLU A 154 -9.70 0.58 10.81
CA GLU A 154 -9.15 -0.37 11.78
C GLU A 154 -8.00 -1.19 11.18
N LEU A 155 -8.05 -1.55 9.89
CA LEU A 155 -6.92 -2.20 9.22
C LEU A 155 -5.69 -1.28 9.15
N THR A 156 -5.86 -0.01 8.77
CA THR A 156 -4.75 0.96 8.76
C THR A 156 -4.16 1.14 10.18
N ARG A 157 -4.99 1.26 11.21
CA ARG A 157 -4.53 1.35 12.60
C ARG A 157 -3.87 0.07 13.09
N ALA A 158 -4.34 -1.10 12.65
CA ALA A 158 -3.69 -2.37 12.95
C ALA A 158 -2.25 -2.40 12.41
N MET A 159 -1.99 -1.91 11.19
CA MET A 159 -0.63 -1.86 10.64
C MET A 159 0.26 -0.92 11.46
N MET A 160 -0.25 0.24 11.85
CA MET A 160 0.46 1.19 12.72
C MET A 160 0.79 0.58 14.10
N ARG A 161 -0.15 -0.15 14.71
CA ARG A 161 0.08 -0.84 15.99
C ARG A 161 1.08 -1.98 15.87
N ILE A 162 1.00 -2.77 14.79
CA ILE A 162 1.98 -3.82 14.50
C ILE A 162 3.38 -3.22 14.33
N ASN A 163 3.51 -2.05 13.70
CA ASN A 163 4.78 -1.34 13.61
C ASN A 163 5.35 -0.98 14.99
N GLY A 164 4.50 -0.43 15.87
CA GLY A 164 4.90 -0.14 17.24
C GLY A 164 5.31 -1.39 18.02
N PHE A 165 4.54 -2.45 17.90
CA PHE A 165 4.85 -3.74 18.50
C PHE A 165 6.19 -4.31 18.01
N LEU A 166 6.45 -4.27 16.69
CA LEU A 166 7.75 -4.66 16.14
C LEU A 166 8.89 -3.86 16.79
N GLY A 167 8.73 -2.54 16.89
CA GLY A 167 9.73 -1.66 17.51
C GLY A 167 10.03 -2.00 18.96
N GLU A 168 9.03 -2.41 19.74
CA GLU A 168 9.21 -2.92 21.11
C GLU A 168 9.99 -4.24 21.11
N VAL A 169 9.58 -5.17 20.26
CA VAL A 169 10.16 -6.52 20.16
C VAL A 169 11.64 -6.49 19.74
N VAL A 170 12.03 -5.60 18.83
CA VAL A 170 13.43 -5.49 18.36
C VAL A 170 14.23 -4.38 19.05
N ASP A 171 13.66 -3.72 20.06
CA ASP A 171 14.28 -2.61 20.81
C ASP A 171 14.75 -1.44 19.92
N LEU A 172 13.85 -0.98 19.05
CA LEU A 172 14.03 0.13 18.10
C LEU A 172 12.86 1.15 18.12
N THR A 173 12.21 1.33 19.27
CA THR A 173 11.03 2.21 19.45
C THR A 173 11.25 3.69 19.07
N THR A 174 12.51 4.11 18.96
CA THR A 174 12.93 5.45 18.54
C THR A 174 12.76 5.71 17.03
N VAL A 175 12.62 4.65 16.23
CA VAL A 175 12.38 4.73 14.78
C VAL A 175 11.15 3.93 14.35
N LEU A 176 10.81 2.86 15.08
CA LEU A 176 9.63 2.02 14.86
C LEU A 176 8.66 2.21 16.02
N ASN A 177 7.70 3.11 15.89
CA ASN A 177 6.59 3.23 16.84
C ASN A 177 5.24 3.39 16.13
N GLU A 178 4.18 3.40 16.91
CA GLU A 178 2.81 3.49 16.41
C GLU A 178 2.55 4.75 15.56
N TYR A 179 3.33 5.81 15.74
CA TYR A 179 3.18 7.09 15.05
C TYR A 179 4.39 7.47 14.18
N SER A 180 5.27 6.52 13.83
CA SER A 180 6.37 6.69 12.87
C SER A 180 5.88 6.80 11.42
N TYR A 181 4.92 7.70 11.18
CA TYR A 181 4.22 7.90 9.93
C TYR A 181 4.16 9.38 9.58
N ASN A 182 4.26 9.68 8.29
CA ASN A 182 4.12 10.99 7.69
C ASN A 182 2.69 11.19 7.19
N ILE A 183 2.12 12.39 7.38
CA ILE A 183 0.84 12.81 6.81
C ILE A 183 0.99 14.09 6.00
N ALA A 184 0.37 14.13 4.81
CA ALA A 184 0.34 15.29 3.92
C ALA A 184 -1.07 15.52 3.38
N VAL A 185 -1.43 16.78 3.12
CA VAL A 185 -2.71 17.22 2.51
C VAL A 185 -2.41 17.88 1.17
N TYR A 186 -3.20 17.55 0.15
CA TYR A 186 -2.99 18.00 -1.22
C TYR A 186 -4.23 18.70 -1.74
N GLY A 187 -4.08 19.95 -2.21
CA GLY A 187 -5.20 20.82 -2.53
C GLY A 187 -5.82 21.47 -1.30
N THR A 188 -6.90 22.23 -1.51
CA THR A 188 -7.68 22.84 -0.42
C THR A 188 -8.92 21.99 -0.16
N PRO A 189 -9.20 21.60 1.11
CA PRO A 189 -10.44 20.87 1.42
C PRO A 189 -11.67 21.60 0.90
N ASP A 190 -12.40 20.94 0.01
CA ASP A 190 -13.54 21.50 -0.71
C ASP A 190 -14.59 20.41 -0.97
N LEU A 191 -15.85 20.80 -1.14
CA LEU A 191 -16.94 19.84 -1.38
C LEU A 191 -16.93 19.25 -2.80
N ARG A 192 -16.22 19.87 -3.75
CA ARG A 192 -16.28 19.54 -5.18
C ARG A 192 -14.92 19.57 -5.86
N ALA A 193 -14.09 20.57 -5.57
CA ALA A 193 -12.75 20.70 -6.15
C ALA A 193 -11.87 19.52 -5.71
N PRO A 194 -10.86 19.13 -6.51
CA PRO A 194 -10.02 18.01 -6.18
C PRO A 194 -9.13 18.33 -4.98
N TRP A 195 -9.14 17.45 -3.98
CA TRP A 195 -8.22 17.49 -2.85
C TRP A 195 -8.08 16.10 -2.22
N GLY A 196 -7.08 15.92 -1.37
CA GLY A 196 -6.79 14.63 -0.79
C GLY A 196 -5.76 14.68 0.32
N TRP A 197 -5.37 13.50 0.79
CA TRP A 197 -4.33 13.31 1.78
C TRP A 197 -3.56 12.01 1.52
N GLN A 198 -2.36 11.95 2.08
CA GLN A 198 -1.51 10.77 2.10
C GLN A 198 -1.06 10.50 3.53
N LEU A 199 -1.13 9.25 3.97
CA LEU A 199 -0.48 8.76 5.19
C LEU A 199 0.51 7.68 4.76
N PHE A 200 1.78 7.77 5.16
CA PHE A 200 2.77 6.75 4.81
C PHE A 200 3.85 6.57 5.88
N GLY A 201 4.43 5.37 5.93
CA GLY A 201 5.49 4.98 6.86
C GLY A 201 5.70 3.47 6.79
N HIS A 202 6.38 2.91 7.79
CA HIS A 202 6.69 1.49 7.72
C HIS A 202 5.44 0.62 7.61
N HIS A 203 5.40 -0.20 6.56
CA HIS A 203 4.30 -1.11 6.27
C HIS A 203 2.89 -0.51 6.10
N ALA A 204 2.75 0.82 5.98
CA ALA A 204 1.46 1.41 5.62
C ALA A 204 1.66 2.65 4.76
N ALA A 205 1.06 2.66 3.56
CA ALA A 205 0.88 3.84 2.74
C ALA A 205 -0.55 3.87 2.20
N VAL A 206 -1.28 4.94 2.46
CA VAL A 206 -2.67 5.13 2.04
C VAL A 206 -2.79 6.51 1.39
N ASN A 207 -3.23 6.52 0.14
CA ASN A 207 -3.36 7.73 -0.67
C ASN A 207 -4.82 7.93 -1.04
N CYS A 208 -5.41 9.06 -0.65
CA CYS A 208 -6.83 9.35 -0.80
C CYS A 208 -7.02 10.65 -1.56
N LEU A 209 -7.74 10.62 -2.69
CA LEU A 209 -8.18 11.81 -3.40
C LEU A 209 -9.70 11.78 -3.60
N VAL A 210 -10.36 12.92 -3.41
CA VAL A 210 -11.76 13.16 -3.77
C VAL A 210 -11.90 14.29 -4.79
N VAL A 211 -12.90 14.18 -5.67
CA VAL A 211 -13.26 15.22 -6.67
C VAL A 211 -14.68 14.98 -7.18
N GLU A 212 -15.53 16.01 -7.19
CA GLU A 212 -16.94 15.92 -7.63
C GLU A 212 -17.70 14.71 -7.04
N GLY A 213 -17.49 14.46 -5.74
CA GLY A 213 -18.08 13.34 -5.00
C GLY A 213 -17.45 11.97 -5.28
N ARG A 214 -16.55 11.83 -6.26
CA ARG A 214 -15.77 10.60 -6.49
C ARG A 214 -14.61 10.48 -5.52
N MET A 215 -14.14 9.25 -5.30
CA MET A 215 -12.96 8.95 -4.50
C MET A 215 -12.08 7.91 -5.17
N VAL A 216 -10.78 8.15 -5.16
CA VAL A 216 -9.74 7.14 -5.44
C VAL A 216 -8.94 6.93 -4.16
N LEU A 217 -8.76 5.65 -3.83
CA LEU A 217 -7.87 5.23 -2.76
C LEU A 217 -6.78 4.32 -3.33
N SER A 218 -5.82 4.93 -4.03
CA SER A 218 -4.64 4.24 -4.56
C SER A 218 -3.53 5.23 -4.90
N PRO A 219 -2.25 4.82 -4.79
CA PRO A 219 -1.79 3.50 -4.36
C PRO A 219 -2.06 3.25 -2.88
N VAL A 220 -2.25 1.98 -2.51
CA VAL A 220 -2.27 1.53 -1.13
C VAL A 220 -1.21 0.45 -0.96
N PHE A 221 -0.39 0.59 0.06
CA PHE A 221 0.54 -0.42 0.53
C PHE A 221 0.17 -0.77 1.96
N LEU A 222 -0.02 -2.05 2.27
CA LEU A 222 -0.15 -2.53 3.64
C LEU A 222 0.73 -3.75 3.80
N GLY A 223 1.56 -3.77 4.83
CA GLY A 223 2.38 -4.91 5.19
C GLY A 223 2.39 -5.18 6.70
N ALA A 224 3.03 -6.26 7.09
CA ALA A 224 3.26 -6.60 8.50
C ALA A 224 4.47 -7.52 8.63
N GLU A 225 5.35 -7.22 9.58
CA GLU A 225 6.44 -8.07 10.08
C GLU A 225 6.51 -7.82 11.59
N PRO A 226 6.13 -8.77 12.45
CA PRO A 226 5.36 -9.98 12.14
C PRO A 226 3.90 -9.66 11.71
N ASN A 227 3.18 -10.67 11.22
CA ASN A 227 1.77 -10.56 10.79
C ASN A 227 0.74 -10.63 11.93
N GLU A 228 1.17 -10.59 13.18
CA GLU A 228 0.33 -10.61 14.37
C GLU A 228 0.97 -9.83 15.53
N ILE A 229 0.17 -9.49 16.52
CA ILE A 229 0.65 -9.09 17.86
C ILE A 229 0.34 -10.27 18.78
N ASP A 230 1.34 -10.86 19.42
CA ASP A 230 1.17 -12.09 20.21
C ASP A 230 1.13 -11.85 21.74
N GLU A 231 1.41 -10.63 22.20
CA GLU A 231 1.32 -10.24 23.61
C GLU A 231 0.82 -8.80 23.82
N GLY A 232 0.44 -8.48 25.07
CA GLY A 232 -0.02 -7.14 25.44
C GLY A 232 -1.49 -6.84 25.08
N PRO A 233 -1.91 -5.56 25.18
CA PRO A 233 -3.32 -5.16 25.06
C PRO A 233 -3.91 -5.32 23.66
N HIS A 234 -3.06 -5.47 22.65
CA HIS A 234 -3.45 -5.65 21.24
C HIS A 234 -3.19 -7.08 20.74
N ALA A 235 -2.93 -8.03 21.64
CA ALA A 235 -2.72 -9.42 21.29
C ALA A 235 -3.89 -9.99 20.46
N GLY A 236 -3.56 -10.78 19.44
CA GLY A 236 -4.51 -11.36 18.50
C GLY A 236 -4.97 -10.40 17.39
N THR A 237 -4.33 -9.23 17.23
CA THR A 237 -4.56 -8.36 16.06
C THR A 237 -4.25 -9.15 14.78
N PRO A 238 -5.25 -9.53 13.97
CA PRO A 238 -5.00 -10.31 12.77
C PRO A 238 -4.55 -9.38 11.63
N SER A 239 -3.67 -9.86 10.77
CA SER A 239 -3.36 -9.19 9.50
C SER A 239 -3.40 -10.18 8.34
N PHE A 240 -3.99 -9.74 7.22
CA PHE A 240 -4.02 -10.43 5.92
C PHE A 240 -4.58 -11.85 5.86
N THR A 241 -5.07 -12.44 6.95
CA THR A 241 -5.60 -13.83 7.01
C THR A 241 -6.64 -14.09 5.92
N GLU A 242 -7.64 -13.22 5.76
CA GLU A 242 -8.67 -13.35 4.72
C GLU A 242 -8.06 -13.35 3.31
N ARG A 243 -7.05 -12.51 3.05
CA ARG A 243 -6.38 -12.42 1.73
C ARG A 243 -5.57 -13.68 1.41
N ILE A 244 -4.93 -14.26 2.44
CA ILE A 244 -4.16 -15.51 2.33
C ILE A 244 -5.13 -16.67 2.07
N ASP A 245 -6.17 -16.79 2.89
CA ASP A 245 -7.16 -17.87 2.80
C ASP A 245 -7.88 -17.87 1.45
N LEU A 246 -8.27 -16.71 0.95
CA LEU A 246 -8.91 -16.58 -0.36
C LEU A 246 -7.97 -16.97 -1.51
N GLY A 247 -6.68 -16.62 -1.41
CA GLY A 247 -5.66 -17.01 -2.40
C GLY A 247 -5.48 -18.54 -2.46
N LEU A 248 -5.36 -19.19 -1.30
CA LEU A 248 -5.26 -20.65 -1.21
C LEU A 248 -6.53 -21.35 -1.70
N GLN A 249 -7.71 -20.84 -1.33
CA GLN A 249 -8.99 -21.35 -1.83
C GLN A 249 -9.10 -21.22 -3.36
N LEU A 250 -8.61 -20.12 -3.93
CA LEU A 250 -8.61 -19.93 -5.38
C LEU A 250 -7.74 -20.98 -6.06
N MET A 251 -6.52 -21.20 -5.57
CA MET A 251 -5.64 -22.24 -6.10
C MET A 251 -6.26 -23.64 -5.98
N ALA A 252 -6.91 -23.95 -4.86
CA ALA A 252 -7.62 -25.21 -4.67
C ALA A 252 -8.83 -25.38 -5.61
N ALA A 253 -9.51 -24.29 -5.96
CA ALA A 253 -10.67 -24.30 -6.86
C ALA A 253 -10.31 -24.43 -8.34
N LEU A 254 -9.04 -24.18 -8.73
CA LEU A 254 -8.58 -24.31 -10.11
C LEU A 254 -8.37 -25.78 -10.50
N PRO A 255 -8.83 -26.21 -11.71
CA PRO A 255 -8.46 -27.49 -12.28
C PRO A 255 -6.94 -27.61 -12.40
N PRO A 256 -6.35 -28.83 -12.33
CA PRO A 256 -4.90 -29.01 -12.31
C PRO A 256 -4.15 -28.28 -13.45
N GLU A 257 -4.70 -28.30 -14.67
CA GLU A 257 -4.11 -27.63 -15.83
C GLU A 257 -4.12 -26.10 -15.68
N GLN A 258 -5.23 -25.52 -15.19
CA GLN A 258 -5.32 -24.08 -14.95
C GLN A 258 -4.49 -23.65 -13.76
N ARG A 259 -4.42 -24.46 -12.69
CA ARG A 259 -3.55 -24.20 -11.55
C ARG A 259 -2.09 -24.15 -11.99
N ALA A 260 -1.65 -25.13 -12.80
CA ALA A 260 -0.29 -25.14 -13.35
C ALA A 260 -0.01 -23.94 -14.26
N ALA A 261 -0.99 -23.50 -15.06
CA ALA A 261 -0.85 -22.33 -15.92
C ALA A 261 -0.88 -20.99 -15.15
N ALA A 262 -1.58 -20.91 -14.02
CA ALA A 262 -1.58 -19.75 -13.14
C ALA A 262 -0.25 -19.60 -12.39
N THR A 263 0.39 -20.72 -12.04
CA THR A 263 1.72 -20.75 -11.40
C THR A 263 2.82 -20.39 -12.40
N VAL A 264 3.21 -19.13 -12.42
CA VAL A 264 4.26 -18.63 -13.34
C VAL A 264 5.67 -19.01 -12.89
N TYR A 265 5.87 -19.19 -11.58
CA TYR A 265 7.10 -19.69 -10.99
C TYR A 265 6.79 -20.63 -9.83
N ALA A 266 7.49 -21.76 -9.76
CA ALA A 266 7.19 -22.78 -8.74
C ALA A 266 7.78 -22.43 -7.38
N GLN A 267 8.82 -21.60 -7.34
CA GLN A 267 9.52 -21.20 -6.13
C GLN A 267 9.43 -19.68 -5.91
N MET A 268 9.45 -19.25 -4.65
CA MET A 268 9.49 -17.81 -4.29
C MET A 268 10.74 -17.10 -4.78
N VAL A 269 11.83 -17.84 -5.00
CA VAL A 269 13.04 -17.37 -5.68
C VAL A 269 13.40 -18.43 -6.69
N ASP A 270 12.73 -18.40 -7.85
CA ASP A 270 12.86 -19.43 -8.88
C ASP A 270 14.03 -19.11 -9.83
N PRO A 271 14.91 -20.08 -10.14
CA PRO A 271 16.03 -19.87 -11.08
C PRO A 271 15.60 -19.43 -12.48
N ALA A 272 14.35 -19.66 -12.88
CA ALA A 272 13.80 -19.21 -14.16
C ALA A 272 13.36 -17.74 -14.15
N MET A 273 13.34 -17.07 -13.00
CA MET A 273 13.00 -15.66 -12.91
C MET A 273 14.04 -14.80 -13.64
N PRO A 274 13.62 -13.85 -14.49
CA PRO A 274 14.55 -12.94 -15.14
C PRO A 274 15.19 -11.97 -14.14
N PRO A 275 16.34 -11.39 -14.47
CA PRO A 275 16.93 -10.31 -13.69
C PRO A 275 15.92 -9.19 -13.42
N GLY A 276 15.87 -8.70 -12.17
CA GLY A 276 14.94 -7.65 -11.75
C GLY A 276 13.53 -8.13 -11.39
N ARG A 277 13.22 -9.44 -11.48
CA ARG A 277 11.95 -9.99 -10.94
C ARG A 277 11.91 -10.00 -9.42
N VAL A 278 13.05 -10.20 -8.76
CA VAL A 278 13.18 -10.10 -7.30
C VAL A 278 13.94 -8.81 -7.00
N HIS A 279 13.22 -7.80 -6.52
CA HIS A 279 13.78 -6.52 -6.09
C HIS A 279 14.31 -6.65 -4.65
N PRO A 280 15.47 -6.07 -4.28
CA PRO A 280 15.97 -6.20 -2.91
C PRO A 280 15.09 -5.58 -1.82
N GLY A 281 14.21 -4.64 -2.18
CA GLY A 281 13.31 -3.95 -1.23
C GLY A 281 11.82 -4.27 -1.39
N ASP A 282 11.40 -4.67 -2.59
CA ASP A 282 9.99 -5.00 -2.90
C ASP A 282 9.81 -6.50 -3.17
N GLU A 283 10.89 -7.28 -3.15
CA GLU A 283 10.91 -8.70 -3.54
C GLU A 283 10.16 -8.98 -4.83
N ARG A 284 9.05 -9.73 -4.82
CA ARG A 284 8.33 -10.06 -6.06
C ARG A 284 7.23 -9.03 -6.39
N HIS A 285 6.97 -8.06 -5.52
CA HIS A 285 6.07 -6.95 -5.85
C HIS A 285 6.60 -6.16 -7.04
N LEU A 286 5.73 -5.97 -8.03
CA LEU A 286 6.05 -5.16 -9.19
C LEU A 286 5.51 -3.74 -9.04
N ALA A 287 4.49 -3.56 -8.21
CA ALA A 287 3.75 -2.31 -8.08
C ALA A 287 4.11 -1.48 -6.83
N GLY A 288 5.24 -1.82 -6.18
CA GLY A 288 5.73 -1.21 -4.93
C GLY A 288 6.11 0.27 -5.01
N ALA A 289 6.90 0.73 -4.04
CA ALA A 289 7.26 2.14 -3.94
C ALA A 289 8.06 2.61 -5.17
N PHE A 290 7.81 3.85 -5.61
CA PHE A 290 8.47 4.48 -6.77
C PHE A 290 8.26 3.79 -8.13
N GLN A 291 7.42 2.73 -8.20
CA GLN A 291 7.07 2.02 -9.43
C GLN A 291 5.88 2.65 -10.17
N ASP A 292 5.65 3.95 -9.99
CA ASP A 292 4.46 4.66 -10.49
C ASP A 292 4.26 4.58 -12.01
N ASN A 293 5.34 4.33 -12.75
CA ASN A 293 5.37 4.27 -14.21
C ASN A 293 5.82 2.91 -14.76
N ARG A 294 5.85 1.87 -13.92
CA ARG A 294 6.36 0.56 -14.32
C ARG A 294 5.46 -0.05 -15.40
N VAL A 295 6.09 -0.67 -16.39
CA VAL A 295 5.40 -1.60 -17.31
C VAL A 295 5.35 -2.97 -16.64
N ILE A 296 4.15 -3.45 -16.36
CA ILE A 296 3.87 -4.72 -15.67
C ILE A 296 3.08 -5.63 -16.62
N PRO A 297 3.76 -6.49 -17.40
CA PRO A 297 3.08 -7.41 -18.30
C PRO A 297 2.06 -8.29 -17.58
N VAL A 298 0.96 -8.59 -18.26
CA VAL A 298 -0.03 -9.54 -17.76
C VAL A 298 0.58 -10.94 -17.71
N GLU A 299 0.34 -11.64 -16.61
CA GLU A 299 0.88 -12.97 -16.32
C GLU A 299 -0.24 -13.92 -15.85
N GLY A 300 0.01 -15.23 -15.97
CA GLY A 300 -0.91 -16.28 -15.50
C GLY A 300 -2.07 -16.53 -16.46
N ILE A 301 -3.28 -16.69 -15.92
CA ILE A 301 -4.46 -17.09 -16.70
C ILE A 301 -5.59 -16.04 -16.65
N PRO A 302 -6.39 -15.91 -17.72
CA PRO A 302 -7.55 -15.03 -17.73
C PRO A 302 -8.65 -15.56 -16.80
N VAL A 303 -9.25 -14.67 -16.02
CA VAL A 303 -10.32 -14.99 -15.06
C VAL A 303 -11.57 -15.50 -15.76
N ALA A 304 -11.91 -14.95 -16.94
CA ALA A 304 -13.04 -15.41 -17.75
C ALA A 304 -12.99 -16.92 -18.09
N GLY A 305 -11.79 -17.49 -18.19
CA GLY A 305 -11.58 -18.90 -18.47
C GLY A 305 -11.68 -19.83 -17.25
N MET A 306 -11.77 -19.28 -16.03
CA MET A 306 -11.81 -20.08 -14.80
C MET A 306 -13.22 -20.64 -14.52
N PRO A 307 -13.35 -21.74 -13.75
CA PRO A 307 -14.63 -22.17 -13.21
C PRO A 307 -15.32 -21.07 -12.40
N ALA A 308 -16.65 -21.03 -12.44
CA ALA A 308 -17.43 -20.02 -11.71
C ALA A 308 -17.08 -19.90 -10.20
N PRO A 309 -16.78 -20.98 -9.44
CA PRO A 309 -16.27 -20.83 -8.07
C PRO A 309 -14.96 -20.05 -7.96
N ALA A 310 -13.99 -20.30 -8.84
CA ALA A 310 -12.72 -19.59 -8.87
C ALA A 310 -12.91 -18.11 -9.26
N GLN A 311 -13.78 -17.81 -10.22
CA GLN A 311 -14.10 -16.41 -10.57
C GLN A 311 -14.72 -15.63 -9.40
N ARG A 312 -15.53 -16.29 -8.55
CA ARG A 312 -16.06 -15.65 -7.33
C ARG A 312 -14.97 -15.38 -6.30
N LEU A 313 -13.99 -16.27 -6.18
CA LEU A 313 -12.84 -16.06 -5.29
C LEU A 313 -11.95 -14.92 -5.76
N VAL A 314 -11.74 -14.73 -7.07
CA VAL A 314 -11.03 -13.55 -7.60
C VAL A 314 -11.76 -12.26 -7.24
N ARG A 315 -13.09 -12.21 -7.38
CA ARG A 315 -13.90 -11.06 -6.96
C ARG A 315 -13.78 -10.80 -5.45
N ALA A 316 -13.84 -11.86 -4.64
CA ALA A 316 -13.67 -11.75 -3.19
C ALA A 316 -12.28 -11.21 -2.83
N ILE A 317 -11.21 -11.68 -3.49
CA ILE A 317 -9.85 -11.13 -3.32
C ILE A 317 -9.87 -9.63 -3.64
N ALA A 318 -10.33 -9.22 -4.83
CA ALA A 318 -10.39 -7.82 -5.21
C ALA A 318 -11.19 -6.98 -4.20
N GLU A 319 -12.30 -7.51 -3.70
CA GLU A 319 -13.13 -6.89 -2.67
C GLU A 319 -12.37 -6.64 -1.35
N THR A 320 -11.49 -7.56 -0.92
CA THR A 320 -10.67 -7.34 0.29
C THR A 320 -9.63 -6.22 0.13
N PHE A 321 -9.18 -5.95 -1.10
CA PHE A 321 -8.23 -4.86 -1.37
C PHE A 321 -8.95 -3.51 -1.37
N VAL A 322 -10.17 -3.44 -1.89
CA VAL A 322 -10.95 -2.19 -1.96
C VAL A 322 -11.83 -1.95 -0.73
N ARG A 323 -11.83 -2.86 0.25
CA ARG A 323 -12.62 -2.74 1.49
C ARG A 323 -12.26 -1.51 2.32
N LEU A 324 -11.09 -0.91 2.10
CA LEU A 324 -10.70 0.35 2.73
C LEU A 324 -11.62 1.52 2.34
N LEU A 325 -12.24 1.46 1.16
CA LEU A 325 -13.17 2.48 0.68
C LEU A 325 -14.48 2.46 1.49
N PRO A 326 -15.09 3.62 1.78
CA PRO A 326 -16.46 3.71 2.29
C PRO A 326 -17.46 3.06 1.32
N ALA A 327 -18.66 2.73 1.81
CA ALA A 327 -19.66 1.94 1.08
C ALA A 327 -19.94 2.45 -0.35
N GLY A 328 -20.11 3.77 -0.54
CA GLY A 328 -20.38 4.38 -1.85
C GLY A 328 -19.20 4.22 -2.83
N PRO A 329 -18.02 4.78 -2.53
CA PRO A 329 -16.84 4.62 -3.37
C PRO A 329 -16.44 3.16 -3.60
N ARG A 330 -16.67 2.29 -2.62
CA ARG A 330 -16.45 0.84 -2.75
C ARG A 330 -17.39 0.22 -3.79
N ALA A 331 -18.66 0.59 -3.81
CA ALA A 331 -19.61 0.13 -4.82
C ALA A 331 -19.19 0.56 -6.23
N ALA A 332 -18.80 1.83 -6.41
CA ALA A 332 -18.27 2.33 -7.68
C ALA A 332 -17.06 1.51 -8.13
N ARG A 333 -16.12 1.27 -7.21
CA ARG A 333 -14.88 0.55 -7.50
C ARG A 333 -15.13 -0.91 -7.85
N LEU A 334 -16.05 -1.59 -7.16
CA LEU A 334 -16.43 -2.96 -7.48
C LEU A 334 -17.15 -3.06 -8.83
N ARG A 335 -18.00 -2.09 -9.20
CA ARG A 335 -18.59 -2.02 -10.54
C ARG A 335 -17.53 -1.86 -11.62
N GLU A 336 -16.56 -0.97 -11.43
CA GLU A 336 -15.44 -0.78 -12.38
C GLU A 336 -14.65 -2.08 -12.58
N ILE A 337 -14.35 -2.79 -11.49
CA ILE A 337 -13.64 -4.08 -11.53
C ILE A 337 -14.48 -5.14 -12.26
N GLU A 338 -15.78 -5.24 -11.95
CA GLU A 338 -16.66 -6.22 -12.59
C GLU A 338 -16.79 -5.96 -14.09
N ALA A 339 -16.85 -4.69 -14.52
CA ALA A 339 -16.92 -4.32 -15.93
C ALA A 339 -15.68 -4.75 -16.74
N HIS A 340 -14.54 -4.99 -16.07
CA HIS A 340 -13.28 -5.41 -16.69
C HIS A 340 -12.88 -6.83 -16.28
N LEU A 341 -13.80 -7.63 -15.75
CA LEU A 341 -13.47 -8.98 -15.32
C LEU A 341 -12.99 -9.87 -16.48
N ASP A 342 -13.54 -9.66 -17.68
CA ASP A 342 -13.13 -10.39 -18.89
C ASP A 342 -11.70 -10.05 -19.33
N GLU A 343 -11.16 -8.92 -18.88
CA GLU A 343 -9.77 -8.47 -19.08
C GLU A 343 -8.92 -8.64 -17.82
N THR A 344 -9.41 -9.38 -16.82
CA THR A 344 -8.68 -9.64 -15.58
C THR A 344 -7.91 -10.96 -15.69
N SER A 345 -6.67 -10.95 -15.22
CA SER A 345 -5.81 -12.13 -15.11
C SER A 345 -5.36 -12.37 -13.67
N PHE A 346 -5.04 -13.63 -13.39
CA PHE A 346 -4.52 -14.09 -12.11
C PHE A 346 -3.21 -14.84 -12.30
N SER A 347 -2.18 -14.47 -11.55
CA SER A 347 -0.90 -15.17 -11.51
C SER A 347 -0.51 -15.56 -10.08
N TRP A 348 0.29 -16.63 -9.98
CA TRP A 348 0.74 -17.22 -8.73
C TRP A 348 2.23 -17.56 -8.77
N ILE A 349 2.91 -17.42 -7.64
CA ILE A 349 4.28 -17.88 -7.42
C ILE A 349 4.34 -18.66 -6.10
N GLY A 350 5.06 -19.78 -6.10
CA GLY A 350 5.35 -20.52 -4.87
C GLY A 350 4.37 -21.64 -4.56
N GLY A 351 4.34 -22.04 -3.28
CA GLY A 351 3.49 -23.12 -2.79
C GLY A 351 2.02 -22.72 -2.74
N HIS A 352 1.12 -23.68 -2.54
CA HIS A 352 -0.34 -23.43 -2.48
C HIS A 352 -1.05 -24.35 -1.48
N GLU A 353 -0.30 -25.04 -0.63
CA GLU A 353 -0.82 -25.77 0.52
C GLU A 353 -0.87 -24.86 1.75
N VAL A 354 -1.63 -25.27 2.77
CA VAL A 354 -1.70 -24.53 4.03
C VAL A 354 -0.32 -24.47 4.69
N GLY A 355 0.14 -23.25 4.98
CA GLY A 355 1.47 -22.98 5.56
C GLY A 355 2.56 -22.69 4.52
N ASP A 356 2.27 -22.84 3.23
CA ASP A 356 3.19 -22.42 2.17
C ASP A 356 3.30 -20.90 2.10
N VAL A 357 4.44 -20.46 1.58
CA VAL A 357 4.69 -19.07 1.17
C VAL A 357 4.45 -18.91 -0.31
N PHE A 358 3.86 -17.78 -0.67
CA PHE A 358 3.43 -17.50 -2.03
C PHE A 358 3.35 -16.00 -2.33
N TYR A 359 3.32 -15.70 -3.62
CA TYR A 359 2.88 -14.43 -4.17
C TYR A 359 1.68 -14.67 -5.09
N TYR A 360 0.75 -13.72 -5.14
CA TYR A 360 -0.24 -13.66 -6.20
C TYR A 360 -0.46 -12.24 -6.72
N ARG A 361 -0.96 -12.15 -7.95
CA ARG A 361 -1.46 -10.91 -8.53
C ARG A 361 -2.80 -11.10 -9.23
N VAL A 362 -3.74 -10.23 -8.90
CA VAL A 362 -4.93 -9.95 -9.71
C VAL A 362 -4.67 -8.66 -10.48
N GLN A 363 -4.71 -8.72 -11.81
CA GLN A 363 -4.40 -7.59 -12.68
C GLN A 363 -5.44 -7.44 -13.76
N SER A 364 -5.91 -6.21 -13.96
CA SER A 364 -6.79 -5.79 -15.05
C SER A 364 -6.42 -4.36 -15.48
N PRO A 365 -7.08 -3.79 -16.50
CA PRO A 365 -6.90 -2.38 -16.83
C PRO A 365 -7.23 -1.44 -15.67
N VAL A 366 -8.10 -1.82 -14.73
CA VAL A 366 -8.52 -0.91 -13.67
C VAL A 366 -7.95 -1.23 -12.30
N ILE A 367 -7.38 -2.42 -12.06
CA ILE A 367 -6.82 -2.80 -10.74
C ILE A 367 -5.55 -3.63 -10.88
N ILE A 368 -4.56 -3.36 -10.04
CA ILE A 368 -3.50 -4.31 -9.69
C ILE A 368 -3.57 -4.54 -8.19
N ALA A 369 -3.78 -5.78 -7.78
CA ALA A 369 -3.77 -6.22 -6.39
C ALA A 369 -2.74 -7.35 -6.23
N GLU A 370 -1.71 -7.10 -5.43
CA GLU A 370 -0.63 -8.05 -5.16
C GLU A 370 -0.60 -8.41 -3.67
N LEU A 371 -0.26 -9.66 -3.38
CA LEU A 371 0.15 -10.12 -2.05
C LEU A 371 1.45 -10.91 -2.20
N ASP A 372 2.41 -10.66 -1.32
CA ASP A 372 3.70 -11.33 -1.29
C ASP A 372 4.10 -11.71 0.14
N HIS A 373 4.69 -12.89 0.32
CA HIS A 373 5.38 -13.28 1.55
C HIS A 373 6.86 -12.95 1.43
N HIS A 374 7.40 -12.17 2.37
CA HIS A 374 8.73 -11.58 2.32
C HIS A 374 9.74 -12.27 3.24
N CYS A 375 11.02 -12.07 2.93
CA CYS A 375 12.15 -12.34 3.81
C CYS A 375 12.36 -11.21 4.81
N GLY A 376 13.07 -11.52 5.90
CA GLY A 376 13.13 -10.67 7.08
C GLY A 376 13.99 -9.42 6.89
N VAL A 377 13.43 -8.29 7.31
CA VAL A 377 14.15 -7.02 7.41
C VAL A 377 14.55 -6.77 8.85
N PHE A 378 13.60 -6.86 9.77
CA PHE A 378 13.86 -6.72 11.21
C PHE A 378 13.93 -8.06 11.94
N LEU A 379 13.59 -9.16 11.25
CA LEU A 379 13.76 -10.53 11.71
C LEU A 379 14.88 -11.26 10.94
N ASP A 380 15.57 -12.20 11.59
CA ASP A 380 16.70 -12.98 11.08
C ASP A 380 16.25 -14.22 10.29
N HIS A 381 15.51 -13.99 9.20
CA HIS A 381 15.22 -15.03 8.21
C HIS A 381 15.53 -14.54 6.80
N ARG A 382 16.20 -15.37 6.01
CA ARG A 382 16.64 -15.03 4.65
C ARG A 382 15.72 -15.54 3.55
N THR A 383 14.76 -16.38 3.90
CA THR A 383 13.74 -16.90 2.99
C THR A 383 12.40 -16.30 3.37
N PRO A 384 11.46 -16.20 2.42
CA PRO A 384 10.08 -15.87 2.70
C PRO A 384 9.48 -16.68 3.84
N GLN A 385 8.69 -16.02 4.69
CA GLN A 385 7.98 -16.64 5.80
C GLN A 385 6.50 -16.20 5.83
N PRO A 386 5.58 -17.02 6.36
CA PRO A 386 4.15 -16.71 6.37
C PRO A 386 3.77 -15.49 7.24
N PHE A 387 4.71 -15.03 8.08
CA PHE A 387 4.51 -13.92 9.02
C PHE A 387 5.14 -12.60 8.59
N HIS A 388 5.68 -12.51 7.37
CA HIS A 388 6.07 -11.24 6.76
C HIS A 388 5.32 -11.09 5.46
N VAL A 389 4.30 -10.24 5.45
CA VAL A 389 3.36 -10.13 4.32
C VAL A 389 3.32 -8.70 3.85
N HIS A 390 3.47 -8.49 2.54
CA HIS A 390 3.25 -7.21 1.88
C HIS A 390 2.05 -7.32 0.93
N THR A 391 1.32 -6.23 0.79
CA THR A 391 0.21 -6.11 -0.15
C THR A 391 0.23 -4.75 -0.83
N VAL A 392 -0.14 -4.74 -2.12
CA VAL A 392 -0.18 -3.52 -2.93
C VAL A 392 -1.49 -3.46 -3.70
N LEU A 393 -2.12 -2.28 -3.71
CA LEU A 393 -3.23 -1.93 -4.58
C LEU A 393 -2.85 -0.72 -5.44
N ARG A 394 -3.04 -0.82 -6.76
CA ARG A 394 -2.90 0.29 -7.71
C ARG A 394 -4.16 0.47 -8.56
N THR A 395 -4.32 1.67 -9.08
CA THR A 395 -5.22 2.00 -10.18
C THR A 395 -4.38 2.29 -11.43
N PRO A 396 -4.22 1.31 -12.36
CA PRO A 396 -3.38 1.45 -13.55
C PRO A 396 -3.88 2.54 -14.51
N HIS A 397 -3.11 2.78 -15.58
CA HIS A 397 -3.38 3.77 -16.63
C HIS A 397 -3.67 5.19 -16.11
N GLY A 398 -2.90 5.61 -15.11
CA GLY A 398 -2.71 7.01 -14.78
C GLY A 398 -3.74 7.62 -13.84
N ASN A 399 -4.51 6.82 -13.11
CA ASN A 399 -5.45 7.34 -12.12
C ASN A 399 -5.11 7.01 -10.66
N ASP A 400 -3.94 6.41 -10.38
CA ASP A 400 -3.34 6.55 -9.04
C ASP A 400 -3.25 8.04 -8.65
N TYR A 401 -3.46 8.31 -7.35
CA TYR A 401 -3.61 9.65 -6.79
C TYR A 401 -4.74 10.48 -7.44
N GLY A 402 -5.67 9.83 -8.15
CA GLY A 402 -6.73 10.45 -8.96
C GLY A 402 -6.23 11.37 -10.08
N ARG A 403 -4.98 11.18 -10.54
CA ARG A 403 -4.30 12.08 -11.49
C ARG A 403 -5.06 12.29 -12.80
N ALA A 404 -5.70 11.26 -13.34
CA ALA A 404 -6.50 11.39 -14.56
C ALA A 404 -7.69 12.32 -14.32
N TRP A 405 -8.38 12.17 -13.18
CA TRP A 405 -9.47 13.06 -12.80
C TRP A 405 -9.01 14.48 -12.51
N VAL A 406 -7.91 14.68 -11.78
CA VAL A 406 -7.35 16.03 -11.51
C VAL A 406 -7.04 16.76 -12.82
N ARG A 407 -6.38 16.10 -13.77
CA ARG A 407 -6.07 16.68 -15.09
C ARG A 407 -7.33 17.07 -15.86
N ARG A 408 -8.34 16.19 -15.88
CA ARG A 408 -9.63 16.47 -16.54
C ARG A 408 -10.37 17.63 -15.86
N TRP A 409 -10.39 17.68 -14.53
CA TRP A 409 -11.01 18.76 -13.76
C TRP A 409 -10.35 20.11 -14.05
N GLN A 410 -9.01 20.16 -14.00
CA GLN A 410 -8.24 21.36 -14.31
C GLN A 410 -8.47 21.81 -15.76
N ALA A 411 -8.56 20.90 -16.73
CA ALA A 411 -8.85 21.25 -18.11
C ALA A 411 -10.26 21.87 -18.29
N GLN A 412 -11.25 21.43 -17.51
CA GLN A 412 -12.62 21.96 -17.54
C GLN A 412 -12.77 23.30 -16.80
N HIS A 413 -11.87 23.59 -15.85
CA HIS A 413 -11.93 24.76 -14.97
C HIS A 413 -10.78 25.76 -15.18
N ARG A 414 -10.01 25.60 -16.26
CA ARG A 414 -9.06 26.65 -16.71
C ARG A 414 -9.87 27.85 -17.23
N PRO A 415 -9.51 29.09 -16.82
CA PRO A 415 -10.22 30.31 -17.22
C PRO A 415 -10.11 30.59 -18.72
#